data_AF-A0A355RK17-F1
#
_entry.id   AF-A0A355RK17-F1
#
_cell.length_a   1.000
_cell.length_b   1.000
_cell.length_c   1.000
_cell.angle_alpha   90.00
_cell.angle_beta   90.00
_cell.angle_gamma   90.00
#
_symmetry.space_group_name_H-M   'P 1'
#
loop_
_entity.id
_entity.type
_entity.pdbx_description
1 polymer ?
#
loop_
_entity_poly.entity_id
_entity_poly.type
_entity_poly.pdbx_seq_one_letter_code
_entity_poly.pdbx_strand_id
1 'polypeptide(L)' 'GTSVKSEEFWIYIIEKTTATLLHDNSFKLSKEDSPYVQGFTTIEHLSYCKNKYKFKQSLEEAILVYHQVARKELNDIM' A
#
# COMPACT_ATOMS: atom_id res chain seq x y z
N GLY A 1 -3.21 -1.87 19.80
CA GLY A 1 -2.03 -2.09 18.95
C GLY A 1 -2.28 -3.33 18.14
N THR A 2 -2.30 -3.20 16.82
CA THR A 2 -2.21 -4.35 15.91
C THR A 2 -0.85 -5.02 16.12
N SER A 3 -0.81 -6.35 16.20
CA SER A 3 0.45 -7.08 16.36
C SER A 3 1.39 -6.78 15.20
N VAL A 4 2.72 -6.86 15.40
CA VAL A 4 3.75 -6.60 14.36
C VAL A 4 3.46 -7.35 13.05
N LYS A 5 2.97 -8.60 13.15
CA LYS A 5 2.55 -9.41 11.99
C LYS A 5 1.42 -8.78 11.16
N SER A 6 0.53 -8.03 11.79
CA SER A 6 -0.56 -7.32 11.12
C SER A 6 -0.06 -6.07 10.40
N GLU A 7 0.94 -5.37 10.94
CA GLU A 7 1.52 -4.18 10.32
C GLU A 7 2.29 -4.54 9.05
N GLU A 8 3.10 -5.61 9.08
CA GLU A 8 3.78 -6.14 7.89
C GLU A 8 2.79 -6.49 6.76
N PHE A 9 1.64 -7.08 7.12
CA PHE A 9 0.57 -7.36 6.15
C PHE A 9 0.04 -6.08 5.51
N TRP A 10 -0.28 -5.04 6.30
CA TRP A 10 -0.80 -3.79 5.75
C TRP A 10 0.24 -3.03 4.91
N ILE A 11 1.52 -3.08 5.27
CA ILE A 11 2.63 -2.56 4.45
C ILE A 11 2.69 -3.31 3.11
N TYR A 12 2.55 -4.63 3.14
CA TYR A 12 2.47 -5.43 1.92
C TYR A 12 1.28 -5.04 1.03
N ILE A 13 0.10 -4.75 1.61
CA ILE A 13 -1.05 -4.24 0.85
C ILE A 13 -0.72 -2.87 0.21
N ILE A 14 -0.04 -1.96 0.91
CA ILE A 14 0.37 -0.65 0.36
C ILE A 14 1.34 -0.84 -0.81
N GLU A 15 2.33 -1.74 -0.67
CA GLU A 15 3.26 -2.09 -1.74
C GLU A 15 2.52 -2.61 -2.97
N LYS A 16 1.64 -3.60 -2.80
CA LYS A 16 0.83 -4.18 -3.88
C LYS A 16 -0.11 -3.17 -4.53
N THR A 17 -0.69 -2.27 -3.75
CA THR A 17 -1.53 -1.18 -4.25
C THR A 17 -0.70 -0.27 -5.14
N THR A 18 0.48 0.14 -4.68
CA THR A 18 1.38 1.02 -5.43
C THR A 18 1.89 0.34 -6.71
N ALA A 19 2.27 -0.94 -6.63
CA ALA A 19 2.61 -1.77 -7.79
C ALA A 19 1.49 -1.80 -8.85
N THR A 20 0.26 -1.99 -8.39
CA THR A 20 -0.93 -2.03 -9.26
C THR A 20 -1.17 -0.68 -9.94
N LEU A 21 -1.06 0.42 -9.20
CA LEU A 21 -1.25 1.78 -9.73
C LEU A 21 -0.14 2.19 -10.70
N LEU A 22 1.09 1.70 -10.49
CA LEU A 22 2.23 1.90 -11.39
C LEU A 22 2.21 0.96 -12.60
N HIS A 23 1.32 -0.04 -12.63
CA HIS A 23 1.35 -1.13 -13.59
C HIS A 23 2.69 -1.88 -13.61
N ASP A 24 3.36 -1.98 -12.46
CA ASP A 24 4.64 -2.63 -12.29
C ASP A 24 4.56 -3.68 -11.16
N ASN A 25 4.38 -4.94 -11.55
CA ASN A 25 4.29 -6.07 -10.61
C ASN A 25 5.62 -6.39 -9.93
N SER A 26 6.75 -5.82 -10.38
CA SER A 26 8.07 -5.99 -9.77
C SER A 26 8.39 -4.93 -8.72
N PHE A 27 7.53 -3.92 -8.61
CA PHE A 27 7.66 -2.83 -7.65
C PHE A 27 7.76 -3.35 -6.22
N LYS A 28 8.68 -2.74 -5.45
CA LYS A 28 8.83 -2.92 -4.02
C LYS A 28 9.10 -1.60 -3.34
N LEU A 29 8.59 -1.44 -2.12
CA LEU A 29 8.95 -0.32 -1.26
C LEU A 29 10.45 -0.42 -0.90
N SER A 30 11.14 0.72 -0.93
CA SER A 30 12.52 0.80 -0.43
C SER A 30 12.52 0.79 1.10
N LYS A 31 13.67 0.46 1.69
CA LYS A 31 13.85 0.54 3.15
C LYS A 31 13.62 1.96 3.68
N GLU A 32 13.88 2.96 2.84
CA GLU A 32 13.67 4.38 3.16
C GLU A 32 12.18 4.77 3.26
N ASP A 33 11.27 3.92 2.75
CA ASP A 33 9.83 4.14 2.84
C ASP A 33 9.27 3.74 4.21
N SER A 34 9.96 2.85 4.93
CA SER A 34 9.55 2.31 6.24
C SER A 34 9.00 3.37 7.21
N PRO A 35 9.68 4.51 7.47
CA PRO A 35 9.16 5.52 8.41
C PRO A 35 7.90 6.23 7.92
N TYR A 36 7.53 6.13 6.64
CA TYR A 36 6.32 6.74 6.07
C TYR A 36 5.19 5.74 5.84
N VAL A 37 5.49 4.44 5.92
CA VAL A 37 4.52 3.33 5.78
C VAL A 37 4.22 2.61 7.10
N GLN A 38 4.70 3.14 8.22
CA GLN A 38 4.50 2.60 9.58
C GLN A 38 3.84 3.64 10.49
N GLY A 39 2.80 3.25 11.22
CA GLY A 39 2.15 4.12 12.23
C GLY A 39 1.35 5.32 11.70
N PHE A 40 1.11 5.43 10.39
CA PHE A 40 0.25 6.46 9.79
C PHE A 40 -1.07 5.85 9.28
N THR A 41 -1.96 6.70 8.78
CA THR A 41 -3.21 6.26 8.15
C THR A 41 -2.96 5.78 6.71
N THR A 42 -3.86 4.93 6.20
CA THR A 42 -3.82 4.47 4.79
C THR A 42 -3.74 5.62 3.79
N ILE A 43 -4.46 6.71 4.04
CA ILE A 43 -4.48 7.89 3.16
C ILE A 43 -3.09 8.55 3.12
N GLU A 44 -2.42 8.67 4.26
CA GLU A 44 -1.07 9.23 4.34
C GLU A 44 -0.07 8.36 3.59
N HIS A 45 -0.16 7.03 3.74
CA HIS A 45 0.70 6.08 3.02
C HIS A 45 0.53 6.19 1.49
N LEU A 46 -0.71 6.22 1.01
CA LEU A 46 -1.00 6.34 -0.42
C LEU A 46 -0.61 7.72 -0.97
N SER A 47 -0.80 8.78 -0.18
CA SER A 47 -0.37 10.13 -0.54
C SER A 47 1.16 10.21 -0.64
N TYR A 48 1.88 9.61 0.30
CA TYR A 48 3.34 9.48 0.22
C TYR A 48 3.78 8.71 -1.03
N CYS A 49 3.19 7.53 -1.29
CA CYS A 49 3.51 6.72 -2.45
C CYS A 49 3.20 7.48 -3.77
N LYS A 50 2.10 8.22 -3.82
CA LYS A 50 1.77 9.09 -4.96
C LYS A 50 2.83 10.16 -5.19
N ASN A 51 3.27 10.81 -4.11
CA ASN A 51 4.24 11.88 -4.20
C ASN A 51 5.65 11.40 -4.56
N LYS A 52 6.06 10.23 -4.06
CA LYS A 52 7.38 9.65 -4.31
C LYS A 52 7.45 8.92 -5.66
N TYR A 53 6.51 8.01 -5.92
CA TYR A 53 6.54 7.14 -7.10
C TYR A 53 5.72 7.66 -8.29
N LYS A 54 4.99 8.77 -8.11
CA LYS A 54 4.33 9.52 -9.19
C LYS A 54 3.36 8.70 -10.04
N PHE A 55 2.56 7.82 -9.41
CA PHE A 55 1.42 7.21 -10.12
C PHE A 55 0.37 8.28 -10.47
N LYS A 56 -0.38 8.06 -11.56
CA LYS A 56 -1.22 9.08 -12.21
C LYS A 56 -2.61 9.22 -11.58
N GLN A 57 -3.10 8.16 -10.97
CA GLN A 57 -4.43 8.03 -10.41
C GLN A 57 -4.66 8.99 -9.23
N SER A 58 -5.92 9.32 -8.98
CA SER A 58 -6.33 10.12 -7.83
C SER A 58 -6.10 9.37 -6.51
N LEU A 59 -6.16 10.08 -5.38
CA LEU A 59 -5.99 9.43 -4.08
C LEU A 59 -7.19 8.53 -3.76
N GLU A 60 -8.38 8.94 -4.21
CA GLU A 60 -9.63 8.20 -4.11
C GLU A 60 -9.57 6.90 -4.92
N GLU A 61 -9.05 6.94 -6.14
CA GLU A 61 -8.78 5.74 -6.94
C GLU A 61 -7.78 4.81 -6.26
N ALA A 62 -6.71 5.36 -5.69
CA ALA A 62 -5.73 4.58 -4.94
C ALA A 62 -6.35 3.87 -3.72
N ILE A 63 -7.27 4.53 -3.01
CA ILE A 63 -8.00 3.94 -1.88
C ILE A 63 -8.92 2.80 -2.36
N LEU A 64 -9.59 2.96 -3.51
CA LEU A 64 -10.40 1.89 -4.08
C LEU A 64 -9.55 0.65 -4.41
N VAL A 65 -8.40 0.86 -5.05
CA VAL A 65 -7.45 -0.23 -5.36
C VAL A 65 -6.93 -0.86 -4.07
N TYR A 66 -6.59 -0.08 -3.05
CA TYR A 66 -6.17 -0.59 -1.74
C TYR A 66 -7.20 -1.56 -1.15
N HIS A 67 -8.48 -1.18 -1.14
CA HIS A 67 -9.54 -2.06 -0.62
C HIS A 67 -9.74 -3.32 -1.46
N GLN A 68 -9.57 -3.23 -2.78
CA GLN A 68 -9.64 -4.40 -3.67
C GLN A 68 -8.49 -5.37 -3.41
N VAL A 69 -7.26 -4.87 -3.31
CA VAL A 69 -6.06 -5.65 -2.99
C VAL A 69 -6.21 -6.28 -1.61
N ALA A 70 -6.56 -5.49 -0.58
CA ALA A 70 -6.77 -5.99 0.77
C ALA A 70 -7.80 -7.12 0.81
N ARG A 71 -8.96 -6.94 0.15
CA ARG A 71 -10.00 -7.98 0.09
C ARG A 71 -9.51 -9.25 -0.58
N LYS A 72 -8.76 -9.12 -1.68
CA LYS A 72 -8.21 -10.27 -2.40
C LYS A 72 -7.22 -11.04 -1.53
N GLU A 73 -6.22 -10.38 -0.97
CA GLU A 73 -5.18 -11.03 -0.17
C GLU A 73 -5.76 -11.60 1.13
N LEU A 74 -6.75 -10.94 1.75
CA LEU A 74 -7.46 -11.51 2.91
C LEU A 74 -8.25 -12.77 2.53
N ASN A 75 -8.92 -12.79 1.38
CA ASN A 75 -9.64 -13.98 0.90
C ASN A 75 -8.69 -15.12 0.57
N ASP A 76 -7.48 -14.85 0.07
CA ASP A 76 -6.48 -15.89 -0.26
C ASP A 76 -5.84 -16.51 1.00
N ILE A 77 -5.95 -15.84 2.16
CA ILE A 77 -5.41 -16.30 3.46
C ILE A 77 -6.48 -17.04 4.29
N MET A 78 -7.78 -16.91 3.95
CA MET A 78 -8.92 -17.54 4.64
C MET A 78 -9.32 -18.86 4.00
#